data_AF-A0A934VGW1-F1
#
_entry.id   AF-A0A934VGW1-F1
#
_cell.length_a   1.000
_cell.length_b   1.000
_cell.length_c   1.000
_cell.angle_alpha   90.00
_cell.angle_beta   90.00
_cell.angle_gamma   90.00
#
_symmetry.space_group_name_H-M   'P 1'
#
loop_
_entity.id
_entity.type
_entity.pdbx_description
1 polymer ?
#
loop_
_entity_poly.entity_id
_entity_poly.type
_entity_poly.pdbx_seq_one_letter_code
_entity_poly.pdbx_strand_id
1 'polypeptide(L)' 'MTPPPLPKPIRHRIFYGRSQGGLRLIGGKVVTERIQDAHRQAEEWLNEHPSLELVSISSAFGNQSDISAAFVTVWYRGG' A
#
# COMPACT_ATOMS: atom_id res chain seq x y z
N MET A 1 -31.92 -5.38 -25.94
CA MET A 1 -31.46 -4.81 -24.66
C MET A 1 -30.22 -5.57 -24.25
N THR A 2 -29.06 -4.94 -24.31
CA THR A 2 -27.79 -5.54 -23.85
C THR A 2 -27.77 -5.44 -22.32
N PRO A 3 -27.43 -6.52 -21.59
CA PRO A 3 -27.32 -6.45 -20.14
C PRO A 3 -26.28 -5.38 -19.73
N PRO A 4 -26.46 -4.72 -18.57
CA PRO A 4 -25.49 -3.77 -18.08
C PRO A 4 -24.13 -4.47 -17.89
N PRO A 5 -23.02 -3.77 -18.21
CA PRO A 5 -21.69 -4.34 -18.01
C PRO A 5 -21.50 -4.69 -16.54
N LEU A 6 -20.93 -5.87 -16.28
CA LEU A 6 -20.61 -6.30 -14.91
C LEU A 6 -19.59 -5.33 -14.30
N PRO A 7 -19.70 -5.03 -12.99
CA PRO A 7 -18.69 -4.22 -12.31
C PRO A 7 -17.32 -4.90 -12.42
N LYS A 8 -16.29 -4.11 -12.73
CA LYS A 8 -14.91 -4.61 -12.81
C LYS A 8 -14.50 -5.21 -11.44
N PRO A 9 -13.79 -6.34 -11.41
CA PRO A 9 -13.35 -6.95 -10.16
C PRO A 9 -12.39 -6.01 -9.42
N ILE A 10 -12.56 -5.90 -8.10
CA ILE A 10 -11.64 -5.17 -7.24
C ILE A 10 -10.42 -6.06 -6.99
N ARG A 11 -9.23 -5.50 -7.23
CA ARG A 11 -7.93 -6.13 -6.96
C ARG A 11 -7.20 -5.36 -5.86
N HIS A 12 -6.17 -5.97 -5.28
CA HIS A 12 -5.31 -5.29 -4.31
C HIS A 12 -3.82 -5.54 -4.56
N ARG A 13 -3.00 -4.58 -4.15
CA ARG A 13 -1.54 -4.68 -4.13
C ARG A 13 -1.01 -4.15 -2.80
N ILE A 14 0.01 -4.81 -2.26
CA ILE A 14 0.61 -4.47 -0.96
C ILE A 14 2.02 -3.93 -1.20
N PHE A 15 2.34 -2.81 -0.55
CA PHE A 15 3.64 -2.17 -0.54
C PHE A 15 4.23 -2.22 0.86
N TYR A 16 5.49 -2.64 0.95
CA TYR A 16 6.21 -2.77 2.21
C TYR A 16 7.23 -1.66 2.34
N GLY A 17 7.11 -0.90 3.41
CA GLY A 17 8.03 0.19 3.71
C GLY A 17 9.36 -0.31 4.23
N ARG A 18 10.45 0.31 3.77
CA ARG A 18 11.79 0.10 4.33
C ARG A 18 12.15 1.30 5.20
N SER A 19 12.74 1.05 6.37
CA SER A 19 13.38 2.12 7.15
C SER A 19 14.88 2.11 6.84
N GLN A 20 15.42 3.27 6.46
CA GLN A 20 16.85 3.44 6.21
C GLN A 20 17.65 3.59 7.52
N GLY A 21 16.98 3.94 8.62
CA GLY A 21 17.59 4.05 9.95
C GLY A 21 17.71 2.69 10.65
N GLY A 22 18.60 1.82 10.18
CA GLY A 22 18.88 0.54 10.84
C GLY A 22 19.12 0.72 12.34
N LEU A 23 18.44 -0.08 13.19
CA LEU A 23 18.54 -0.17 14.67
C LEU A 23 18.50 1.13 15.51
N ARG A 24 18.56 2.32 14.91
CA ARG A 24 18.70 3.63 15.60
C ARG A 24 17.38 4.29 15.93
N LEU A 25 16.29 3.87 15.28
CA LEU A 25 14.96 4.42 15.49
C LEU A 25 14.18 3.47 16.40
N ILE A 26 13.57 4.02 17.45
CA ILE A 26 12.77 3.25 18.41
C ILE A 26 11.31 3.20 17.92
N GLY A 27 10.77 1.99 17.81
CA GLY A 27 9.34 1.65 17.71
C GLY A 27 8.51 2.53 16.77
N GLY A 28 7.90 3.60 17.31
CA GLY A 28 6.96 4.44 16.58
C GLY A 28 7.53 5.22 15.39
N LYS A 29 8.78 5.73 15.48
CA LYS A 29 9.38 6.47 14.36
C LYS A 29 9.71 5.57 13.17
N VAL A 30 10.12 4.33 13.43
CA VAL A 30 10.37 3.30 12.40
C VAL A 30 9.08 2.99 11.64
N VAL A 31 7.98 2.85 12.37
CA VAL A 31 6.68 2.53 11.77
C VAL A 31 6.23 3.67 10.84
N THR A 32 6.31 4.92 11.29
CA THR A 32 5.93 6.08 10.45
C THR A 32 6.77 6.16 9.17
N GLU A 33 8.09 6.02 9.26
CA GLU A 33 8.96 6.03 8.06
C GLU A 33 8.60 4.91 7.09
N ARG A 34 8.35 3.70 7.59
CA ARG A 34 7.95 2.58 6.75
C ARG A 34 6.59 2.84 6.10
N ILE A 35 5.61 3.38 6.82
CA ILE A 35 4.31 3.73 6.22
C ILE A 35 4.49 4.79 5.14
N GLN A 36 5.29 5.82 5.38
CA GLN A 36 5.56 6.87 4.39
C GLN A 36 6.27 6.33 3.14
N ASP A 37 7.27 5.46 3.33
CA ASP A 37 7.97 4.81 2.22
C ASP A 37 7.04 3.90 1.41
N ALA A 38 6.18 3.12 2.09
CA ALA A 38 5.17 2.30 1.44
C ALA A 38 4.12 3.13 0.68
N HIS A 39 3.73 4.29 1.23
CA HIS A 39 2.84 5.24 0.55
C HIS A 39 3.48 5.80 -0.71
N ARG A 40 4.75 6.23 -0.64
CA ARG A 40 5.49 6.72 -1.81
C ARG A 40 5.57 5.64 -2.90
N GLN A 41 5.93 4.41 -2.54
CA GLN A 41 5.97 3.29 -3.49
C GLN A 41 4.59 3.02 -4.13
N ALA A 42 3.51 3.13 -3.34
CA ALA A 42 2.15 2.98 -3.84
C ALA A 42 1.76 4.10 -4.83
N GLU A 43 2.12 5.34 -4.55
CA GLU A 43 1.87 6.49 -5.43
C GLU A 43 2.68 6.41 -6.73
N GLU A 44 3.97 6.05 -6.65
CA GLU A 44 4.82 5.81 -7.82
C GLU A 44 4.20 4.75 -8.72
N TRP A 45 3.77 3.62 -8.14
CA TRP A 45 3.11 2.56 -8.90
C TRP A 45 1.78 2.99 -9.54
N LEU A 46 0.96 3.78 -8.83
CA LEU A 46 -0.29 4.33 -9.37
C LEU A 46 -0.01 5.30 -10.54
N ASN A 47 1.03 6.12 -10.45
CA ASN A 47 1.46 7.03 -11.52
C ASN A 47 1.95 6.27 -12.76
N GLU A 48 2.62 5.13 -12.58
CA GLU A 48 3.03 4.25 -13.68
C GLU A 48 1.84 3.54 -14.36
N HIS A 49 0.70 3.41 -13.67
CA HIS A 49 -0.47 2.69 -14.15
C HIS A 49 -1.73 3.58 -14.16
N PRO A 50 -1.77 4.63 -15.03
CA PRO A 50 -2.86 5.61 -15.06
C PRO A 50 -4.21 5.01 -15.51
N SER A 51 -4.22 3.78 -16.02
CA SER A 51 -5.44 3.04 -16.39
C SER A 51 -6.15 2.39 -15.19
N LEU A 52 -5.54 2.41 -14.01
CA LEU A 52 -6.12 1.88 -12.79
C LEU A 52 -7.01 2.93 -12.12
N GLU A 53 -8.23 2.52 -11.81
CA GLU A 53 -9.15 3.27 -10.96
C GLU A 53 -8.83 2.95 -9.50
N LEU A 54 -8.30 3.92 -8.76
CA LEU A 54 -8.06 3.79 -7.33
C LEU A 54 -9.40 3.71 -6.59
N VAL A 55 -9.60 2.64 -5.82
CA VAL A 55 -10.77 2.45 -4.95
C VAL A 55 -10.48 2.92 -3.54
N SER A 56 -9.34 2.50 -2.97
CA SER A 56 -8.95 2.85 -1.61
C SER A 56 -7.46 2.60 -1.39
N ILE A 57 -6.86 3.36 -0.47
CA ILE A 57 -5.52 3.12 0.05
C ILE A 57 -5.62 3.04 1.57
N SER A 58 -5.00 2.02 2.17
CA SER A 58 -5.05 1.81 3.62
C SER A 58 -3.70 1.38 4.14
N SER A 59 -3.23 2.00 5.22
CA SER A 59 -2.01 1.61 5.90
C SER A 59 -2.33 0.73 7.10
N ALA A 60 -1.46 -0.25 7.35
CA ALA A 60 -1.53 -1.09 8.53
C ALA A 60 -0.12 -1.37 9.05
N PHE A 61 -0.04 -1.62 10.35
CA PHE A 61 1.19 -2.05 11.00
C PHE A 61 0.89 -3.29 11.85
N GLY A 62 1.78 -4.27 11.76
CA GLY A 62 1.76 -5.48 12.56
C GLY A 62 3.01 -5.52 13.43
N ASN A 63 2.82 -5.77 14.72
CA ASN A 63 3.93 -6.05 15.63
C ASN A 63 3.85 -7.51 16.05
N GLN A 64 4.67 -8.37 15.44
CA GLN A 64 4.78 -9.77 15.83
C GLN A 64 6.24 -10.07 16.14
N SER A 65 6.51 -10.40 17.41
CA SER A 65 7.78 -10.96 17.90
C SER A 65 9.02 -10.36 17.23
N ASP A 66 9.36 -9.12 17.60
CA ASP A 66 10.54 -8.36 17.15
C ASP A 66 10.53 -7.83 15.70
N ILE A 67 9.49 -8.12 14.90
CA ILE A 67 9.35 -7.59 13.55
C ILE A 67 8.15 -6.62 13.50
N SER A 68 8.43 -5.32 13.51
CA SER A 68 7.44 -4.28 13.23
C SER A 68 7.23 -4.12 11.72
N ALA A 69 6.33 -4.88 11.10
CA ALA A 69 6.02 -4.70 9.69
C ALA A 69 5.02 -3.55 9.51
N ALA A 70 5.29 -2.65 8.56
CA ALA A 70 4.37 -1.58 8.17
C ALA A 70 4.19 -1.64 6.66
N PHE A 71 2.94 -1.61 6.22
CA PHE A 71 2.57 -1.82 4.84
C PHE A 71 1.35 -0.97 4.45
N VAL A 72 1.24 -0.73 3.15
CA VAL A 72 0.12 -0.02 2.53
C VAL A 72 -0.55 -0.96 1.53
N THR A 73 -1.86 -1.11 1.64
CA THR A 73 -2.69 -1.85 0.70
C THR A 73 -3.41 -0.87 -0.21
N VAL A 74 -3.21 -1.02 -1.51
CA VAL A 74 -3.93 -0.29 -2.56
C VAL A 74 -4.99 -1.21 -3.14
N TRP A 75 -6.25 -0.80 -3.07
CA TRP A 75 -7.40 -1.43 -3.70
C TRP A 75 -7.74 -0.69 -4.97
N TYR A 76 -7.87 -1.39 -6.09
CA TYR A 76 -8.03 -0.77 -7.40
C TYR A 76 -8.92 -1.61 -8.34
N ARG A 77 -9.43 -0.97 -9.38
CA ARG A 77 -10.12 -1.59 -10.51
C ARG A 77 -9.40 -1.25 -11.80
N GLY A 78 -9.47 -2.12 -12.80
CA GLY A 78 -8.78 -1.91 -14.08
C GLY A 78 -7.50 -2.74 -14.21
N GLY A 79 -7.05 -2.86 -15.47
CA GLY A 79 -6.18 -3.93 -15.94
C GLY A 79 -6.88 -4.75 -17.00
#